data_AF-A0A9N7NEU2-F1
#
_entry.id   AF-A0A9N7NEU2-F1
#
_cell.length_a   1.000
_cell.length_b   1.000
_cell.length_c   1.000
_cell.angle_alpha   90.00
_cell.angle_beta   90.00
_cell.angle_gamma   90.00
#
_symmetry.space_group_name_H-M   'P 1'
#
loop_
_entity.id
_entity.type
_entity.pdbx_description
1 polymer ?
#
loop_
_entity_poly.entity_id
_entity_poly.type
_entity_poly.pdbx_seq_one_letter_code
_entity_poly.pdbx_strand_id
1 'polypeptide(L)'
;TGDKKLCKPDLNSDLFYALLGGLGQFGIMTEARIRLGKAPTRAIVTRLIYSNFPDFSNDQEFLISSNLPNYTEGYIIVNNIIPSGWITSNSSVTLKDVDALLKKYTVLYAIEFAMYYDDQTVNIVHQIFHMLVGKLKFIPMFIFTSDVSYFDFLYRVGDFDRPDRGSLQAHPWLVLFIPGSQKNNFNKYVLAGLLPTLGHAPTIPLFYPLNATK
;
A
#
# COMPACT_ATOMS: atom_id res chain seq x y z
N THR A 1 35.09 -12.85 10.04
CA THR A 1 35.86 -14.11 10.08
C THR A 1 35.99 -14.75 8.71
N GLY A 2 35.07 -14.50 7.76
CA GLY A 2 35.11 -15.13 6.43
C GLY A 2 34.48 -16.52 6.41
N ASP A 3 33.94 -16.98 7.53
CA ASP A 3 33.33 -18.30 7.65
C ASP A 3 32.00 -18.35 6.90
N LYS A 4 31.82 -19.40 6.10
CA LYS A 4 30.51 -19.74 5.53
C LYS A 4 29.69 -20.52 6.56
N LYS A 5 28.58 -19.95 7.03
CA LYS A 5 27.70 -20.58 8.01
C LYS A 5 26.28 -20.71 7.46
N LEU A 6 25.70 -21.90 7.63
CA LEU A 6 24.26 -22.10 7.50
C LEU A 6 23.58 -21.65 8.79
N CYS A 7 22.53 -20.84 8.69
CA CYS A 7 21.73 -20.43 9.83
C CYS A 7 20.23 -20.59 9.53
N LYS A 8 19.45 -20.96 10.55
CA LYS A 8 17.99 -21.13 10.54
C LYS A 8 17.48 -20.94 11.99
N PRO A 9 16.16 -20.87 12.26
CA PRO A 9 15.65 -20.58 13.61
C PRO A 9 16.19 -21.48 14.74
N ASP A 10 16.52 -22.73 14.44
CA ASP A 10 17.02 -23.76 15.36
C ASP A 10 18.51 -24.12 15.16
N LEU A 11 19.25 -23.37 14.33
CA LEU A 11 20.69 -23.58 14.09
C LEU A 11 21.39 -22.25 13.83
N ASN A 12 22.39 -21.90 14.64
CA ASN A 12 23.03 -20.58 14.61
C ASN A 12 21.96 -19.46 14.67
N SER A 13 20.98 -19.62 15.57
CA SER A 13 19.79 -18.77 15.68
C SER A 13 20.12 -17.29 15.85
N ASP A 14 21.12 -16.98 16.68
CA ASP A 14 21.53 -15.60 16.94
C ASP A 14 22.02 -14.93 15.65
N LEU A 15 22.79 -15.65 14.83
CA LEU A 15 23.21 -15.17 13.51
C LEU A 15 22.01 -15.05 12.57
N PHE A 16 21.10 -16.03 12.57
CA PHE A 16 19.90 -15.99 11.73
C PHE A 16 19.07 -14.74 12.00
N TYR A 17 18.73 -14.45 13.25
CA TYR A 17 17.93 -13.28 13.61
C TYR A 17 18.71 -11.97 13.52
N ALA A 18 20.02 -11.97 13.77
CA ALA A 18 20.85 -10.78 13.57
C ALA A 18 20.92 -10.35 12.10
N LEU A 19 20.89 -11.30 11.15
CA LEU A 19 20.89 -10.97 9.72
C LEU A 19 19.56 -10.35 9.26
N LEU A 20 18.42 -10.74 9.84
CA LEU A 20 17.10 -10.24 9.49
C LEU A 20 16.92 -8.78 9.98
N GLY A 21 17.01 -7.82 9.05
CA GLY A 21 16.99 -6.39 9.39
C GLY A 21 18.30 -5.87 9.97
N GLY A 22 19.38 -6.67 9.93
CA GLY A 22 20.68 -6.33 10.50
C GLY A 22 21.54 -5.36 9.69
N LEU A 23 21.00 -4.77 8.62
CA LEU A 23 21.67 -3.74 7.80
C LEU A 23 23.10 -4.15 7.34
N GLY A 24 23.31 -5.44 7.04
CA GLY A 24 24.58 -5.98 6.57
C GLY A 24 25.72 -6.03 7.61
N GLN A 25 25.45 -5.76 8.89
CA GLN A 25 26.48 -5.66 9.93
C GLN A 25 27.11 -7.01 10.31
N PHE A 26 26.39 -8.12 10.12
CA PHE A 26 26.76 -9.43 10.68
C PHE A 26 27.19 -10.47 9.63
N GLY A 27 27.13 -10.11 8.34
CA GLY A 27 27.54 -10.99 7.25
C GLY A 27 26.85 -10.67 5.93
N ILE A 28 27.22 -11.43 4.89
CA ILE A 28 26.63 -11.35 3.55
C ILE A 28 25.73 -12.58 3.35
N MET A 29 24.44 -12.35 3.10
CA MET A 29 23.52 -13.43 2.74
C MET A 29 23.78 -13.85 1.30
N THR A 30 24.35 -15.03 1.09
CA THR A 30 24.63 -15.60 -0.24
C THR A 30 23.52 -16.51 -0.75
N GLU A 31 22.65 -17.00 0.13
CA GLU A 31 21.51 -17.87 -0.18
C GLU A 31 20.41 -17.63 0.86
N ALA A 32 19.16 -17.65 0.42
CA ALA A 32 18.00 -17.59 1.31
C ALA A 32 16.95 -18.62 0.86
N ARG A 33 16.37 -19.33 1.83
CA ARG A 33 15.23 -20.22 1.59
C ARG A 33 13.93 -19.49 1.92
N ILE A 34 13.13 -19.22 0.90
CA ILE A 34 11.88 -18.46 1.02
C ILE A 34 10.70 -19.43 0.94
N ARG A 35 9.71 -19.26 1.84
CA ARG A 35 8.48 -20.06 1.80
C ARG A 35 7.64 -19.63 0.59
N LEU A 36 7.15 -20.61 -0.17
CA LEU A 36 6.24 -20.39 -1.28
C LEU A 36 4.81 -20.79 -0.91
N GLY A 37 3.83 -20.13 -1.53
CA GLY A 37 2.43 -20.51 -1.52
C GLY A 37 1.93 -20.81 -2.94
N LYS A 38 0.73 -21.38 -3.06
CA LYS A 38 0.07 -21.50 -4.36
C LYS A 38 -0.17 -20.09 -4.91
N ALA A 39 0.28 -19.84 -6.14
CA ALA A 39 0.07 -18.56 -6.80
C ALA A 39 -1.41 -18.44 -7.26
N PRO A 40 -2.14 -17.40 -6.82
CA PRO A 40 -3.42 -17.04 -7.42
C PRO A 40 -3.23 -16.64 -8.89
N THR A 41 -4.29 -16.70 -9.69
CA THR A 41 -4.21 -16.29 -11.10
C THR A 41 -4.57 -14.82 -11.29
N ARG A 42 -5.45 -14.28 -10.45
CA ARG A 42 -6.03 -12.94 -10.60
C ARG A 42 -6.09 -12.17 -9.29
N ALA A 43 -6.22 -10.85 -9.42
CA ALA A 43 -6.42 -9.92 -8.31
C ALA A 43 -7.49 -8.90 -8.67
N ILE A 44 -8.52 -8.78 -7.83
CA ILE A 44 -9.42 -7.62 -7.83
C ILE A 44 -8.74 -6.55 -7.00
N VAL A 45 -8.39 -5.44 -7.63
CA VAL A 45 -7.75 -4.29 -6.99
C VAL A 45 -8.76 -3.16 -6.92
N THR A 46 -8.98 -2.64 -5.72
CA THR A 46 -9.97 -1.60 -5.47
C THR A 46 -9.36 -0.43 -4.73
N ARG A 47 -9.63 0.77 -5.24
CA ARG A 47 -9.21 2.05 -4.67
C ARG A 47 -10.42 2.84 -4.22
N LEU A 48 -10.36 3.39 -3.02
CA LEU A 48 -11.47 4.09 -2.36
C LEU A 48 -10.98 5.44 -1.85
N ILE A 49 -11.69 6.53 -2.17
CA ILE A 49 -11.33 7.88 -1.71
C ILE A 49 -12.17 8.30 -0.51
N TYR A 50 -11.50 8.91 0.47
CA TYR A 50 -12.05 9.43 1.73
C TYR A 50 -11.73 10.92 1.86
N SER A 51 -12.66 11.66 2.47
CA SER A 51 -12.49 13.10 2.76
C SER A 51 -12.01 13.37 4.18
N ASN A 52 -12.00 12.37 5.07
CA ASN A 52 -11.62 12.55 6.47
C ASN A 52 -10.76 11.37 6.97
N PHE A 53 -9.83 11.70 7.87
CA PHE A 53 -8.85 10.75 8.38
C PHE A 53 -9.43 9.69 9.34
N PRO A 54 -10.40 9.99 10.22
CA PRO A 54 -11.01 8.97 11.07
C PRO A 54 -11.62 7.80 10.30
N ASP A 55 -12.44 8.08 9.27
CA ASP A 55 -13.05 7.01 8.47
C ASP A 55 -11.98 6.23 7.69
N PHE A 56 -11.03 6.93 7.06
CA PHE A 56 -9.90 6.32 6.35
C PHE A 56 -9.09 5.37 7.24
N SER A 57 -8.63 5.86 8.40
CA SER A 57 -7.75 5.08 9.27
C SER A 57 -8.47 3.92 9.98
N ASN A 58 -9.73 4.10 10.36
CA ASN A 58 -10.52 3.04 10.97
C ASN A 58 -10.85 1.94 9.96
N ASP A 59 -11.15 2.30 8.70
CA ASP A 59 -11.39 1.33 7.64
C ASP A 59 -10.11 0.56 7.29
N GLN A 60 -8.95 1.21 7.25
CA GLN A 60 -7.67 0.49 7.07
C GLN A 60 -7.43 -0.52 8.20
N GLU A 61 -7.65 -0.13 9.46
CA GLU A 61 -7.50 -1.01 10.62
C GLU A 61 -8.51 -2.17 10.60
N PHE A 62 -9.75 -1.91 10.20
CA PHE A 62 -10.76 -2.94 9.97
C PHE A 62 -10.32 -3.93 8.88
N LEU A 63 -9.81 -3.44 7.75
CA LEU A 63 -9.36 -4.28 6.64
C LEU A 63 -8.22 -5.22 7.08
N ILE A 64 -7.17 -4.68 7.73
CA ILE A 64 -6.02 -5.50 8.15
C ILE A 64 -6.32 -6.44 9.32
N SER A 65 -7.32 -6.14 10.15
CA SER A 65 -7.75 -7.01 11.26
C SER A 65 -8.70 -8.11 10.80
N SER A 66 -9.51 -7.87 9.77
CA SER A 66 -10.45 -8.85 9.20
C SER A 66 -9.76 -10.03 8.51
N ASN A 67 -8.51 -9.84 8.05
CA ASN A 67 -7.78 -10.79 7.20
C ASN A 67 -8.52 -11.18 5.91
N LEU A 68 -9.47 -10.37 5.46
CA LEU A 68 -10.23 -10.64 4.23
C LEU A 68 -9.45 -10.22 2.98
N PRO A 69 -8.91 -8.98 2.87
CA PRO A 69 -8.03 -8.64 1.76
C PRO A 69 -6.67 -9.31 1.89
N ASN A 70 -6.07 -9.64 0.75
CA ASN A 70 -4.70 -10.15 0.69
C ASN A 70 -3.65 -9.03 0.72
N TYR A 71 -4.07 -7.80 0.41
CA TYR A 71 -3.23 -6.61 0.40
C TYR A 71 -4.06 -5.40 0.83
N THR A 72 -3.46 -4.49 1.59
CA THR A 72 -4.05 -3.20 1.97
C THR A 72 -2.94 -2.19 2.16
N GLU A 73 -3.00 -1.11 1.40
CA GLU A 73 -2.17 0.08 1.57
C GLU A 73 -3.06 1.33 1.58
N GLY A 74 -2.45 2.48 1.81
CA GLY A 74 -3.12 3.75 1.72
C GLY A 74 -2.19 4.88 1.34
N TYR A 75 -2.81 5.95 0.88
CA TYR A 75 -2.15 7.04 0.21
C TYR A 75 -2.77 8.36 0.60
N ILE A 76 -1.96 9.41 0.58
CA ILE A 76 -2.38 10.78 0.86
C ILE A 76 -2.39 11.56 -0.45
N ILE A 77 -3.56 12.07 -0.83
CA ILE A 77 -3.73 12.84 -2.06
C ILE A 77 -3.75 14.33 -1.67
N VAL A 78 -2.71 15.04 -2.11
CA VAL A 78 -2.56 16.50 -1.99
C VAL A 78 -2.13 17.08 -3.33
N ASN A 79 -2.40 18.36 -3.57
CA ASN A 79 -1.85 19.12 -4.71
C ASN A 79 -2.07 18.46 -6.09
N ASN A 80 -3.23 17.82 -6.28
CA ASN A 80 -3.66 17.12 -7.50
C ASN A 80 -2.75 15.94 -7.93
N ILE A 81 -2.01 15.35 -6.99
CA ILE A 81 -1.20 14.17 -7.25
C ILE A 81 -2.08 12.93 -7.14
N ILE A 82 -2.70 12.55 -8.26
CA ILE A 82 -3.36 11.26 -8.42
C ILE A 82 -2.50 10.44 -9.39
N PRO A 83 -2.02 9.25 -9.02
CA PRO A 83 -1.23 8.43 -9.93
C PRO A 83 -2.02 8.11 -11.20
N SER A 84 -1.34 8.18 -12.34
CA SER A 84 -1.92 7.84 -13.64
C SER A 84 -2.51 6.42 -13.62
N GLY A 85 -3.70 6.25 -14.18
CA GLY A 85 -4.37 4.94 -14.27
C GLY A 85 -5.15 4.53 -13.01
N TRP A 86 -5.21 5.37 -11.98
CA TRP A 86 -6.08 5.13 -10.82
C TRP A 86 -7.56 5.26 -11.12
N ILE A 87 -7.92 6.30 -11.88
CA ILE A 87 -9.28 6.47 -12.38
C ILE A 87 -9.41 5.60 -13.62
N THR A 88 -10.19 4.52 -13.49
CA THR A 88 -10.44 3.59 -14.59
C THR A 88 -11.37 4.24 -15.61
N SER A 89 -11.20 3.90 -16.89
CA SER A 89 -11.97 4.47 -18.00
C SER A 89 -13.49 4.26 -17.87
N ASN A 90 -13.91 3.25 -17.11
CA ASN A 90 -15.31 2.87 -16.94
C ASN A 90 -15.96 3.52 -15.70
N SER A 91 -15.23 4.38 -14.99
CA SER A 91 -15.73 5.12 -13.84
C SER A 91 -16.64 6.28 -14.27
N SER A 92 -17.73 6.51 -13.54
CA SER A 92 -18.56 7.71 -13.67
C SER A 92 -17.90 8.95 -13.06
N VAL A 93 -16.91 8.75 -12.19
CA VAL A 93 -16.05 9.78 -11.59
C VAL A 93 -14.83 10.02 -12.48
N THR A 94 -14.53 11.27 -12.76
CA THR A 94 -13.40 11.75 -13.56
C THR A 94 -12.33 12.41 -12.69
N LEU A 95 -11.16 12.71 -13.28
CA LEU A 95 -10.11 13.49 -12.59
C LEU A 95 -10.64 14.86 -12.09
N LYS A 96 -11.53 15.49 -12.86
CA LYS A 96 -12.13 16.79 -12.49
C LYS A 96 -12.96 16.70 -11.21
N ASP A 97 -13.62 15.57 -10.97
CA ASP A 97 -14.44 15.37 -9.77
C ASP A 97 -13.54 15.20 -8.53
N VAL A 98 -12.40 14.51 -8.67
CA VAL A 98 -11.42 14.41 -7.59
C VAL A 98 -10.75 15.76 -7.33
N ASP A 99 -10.41 16.52 -8.38
CA ASP A 99 -9.89 17.88 -8.25
C ASP A 99 -10.89 18.81 -7.52
N ALA A 100 -12.19 18.67 -7.81
CA ALA A 100 -13.24 19.42 -7.11
C ALA A 100 -13.32 19.04 -5.63
N LEU A 101 -13.16 17.76 -5.28
CA LEU A 101 -13.06 17.31 -3.88
C LEU A 101 -11.81 17.86 -3.20
N LEU A 102 -10.64 17.84 -3.86
CA LEU A 102 -9.40 18.38 -3.29
C LEU A 102 -9.52 19.87 -3.00
N LYS A 103 -10.15 20.64 -3.87
CA LYS A 103 -10.45 22.07 -3.62
C LYS A 103 -11.35 22.27 -2.39
N LYS A 104 -12.23 21.30 -2.09
CA LYS A 104 -13.12 21.36 -0.93
C LYS A 104 -12.45 20.94 0.38
N TYR A 105 -11.61 19.92 0.36
CA TYR A 105 -11.07 19.29 1.58
C TYR A 105 -9.57 19.51 1.82
N THR A 106 -8.84 20.11 0.87
CA THR A 106 -7.37 20.36 0.89
C THR A 106 -6.49 19.11 0.88
N VAL A 107 -6.94 18.03 1.53
CA VAL A 107 -6.34 16.70 1.55
C VAL A 107 -7.43 15.66 1.35
N LEU A 108 -7.15 14.65 0.54
CA LEU A 108 -7.94 13.42 0.46
C LEU A 108 -7.08 12.24 0.87
N TYR A 109 -7.72 11.15 1.26
CA TYR A 109 -7.06 9.91 1.64
C TYR A 109 -7.57 8.81 0.72
N ALA A 110 -6.74 7.84 0.40
CA ALA A 110 -7.15 6.71 -0.41
C ALA A 110 -6.71 5.39 0.20
N ILE A 111 -7.60 4.41 0.24
CA ILE A 111 -7.26 3.01 0.53
C ILE A 111 -7.13 2.29 -0.80
N GLU A 112 -6.08 1.49 -0.97
CA GLU A 112 -5.99 0.47 -2.01
C GLU A 112 -5.97 -0.89 -1.34
N PHE A 113 -6.90 -1.77 -1.69
CA PHE A 113 -6.85 -3.16 -1.24
C PHE A 113 -6.97 -4.10 -2.44
N ALA A 114 -6.44 -5.31 -2.29
CA ALA A 114 -6.59 -6.35 -3.31
C ALA A 114 -7.05 -7.67 -2.70
N MET A 115 -7.90 -8.37 -3.44
CA MET A 115 -8.34 -9.73 -3.15
C MET A 115 -7.88 -10.64 -4.28
N TYR A 116 -7.14 -11.68 -3.92
CA TYR A 116 -6.60 -12.64 -4.87
C TYR A 116 -7.56 -13.81 -5.03
N TYR A 117 -7.65 -14.31 -6.27
CA TYR A 117 -8.53 -15.43 -6.56
C TYR A 117 -8.02 -16.27 -7.74
N ASP A 118 -8.63 -17.42 -7.90
CA ASP A 118 -8.50 -18.33 -9.03
C ASP A 118 -9.90 -18.81 -9.49
N ASP A 119 -9.95 -19.60 -10.56
CA ASP A 119 -11.20 -20.08 -11.15
C ASP A 119 -12.08 -20.86 -10.16
N GLN A 120 -11.47 -21.42 -9.10
CA GLN A 120 -12.17 -22.19 -8.07
C GLN A 120 -12.79 -21.28 -7.00
N THR A 121 -12.21 -20.10 -6.78
CA THR A 121 -12.53 -19.20 -5.65
C THR A 121 -13.25 -17.92 -6.06
N VAL A 122 -13.32 -17.60 -7.35
CA VAL A 122 -13.90 -16.36 -7.91
C VAL A 122 -15.26 -15.99 -7.32
N ASN A 123 -16.21 -16.93 -7.26
CA ASN A 123 -17.56 -16.66 -6.77
C ASN A 123 -17.57 -16.26 -5.29
N ILE A 124 -16.76 -16.93 -4.46
CA ILE A 124 -16.64 -16.64 -3.03
C ILE A 124 -15.97 -15.29 -2.82
N VAL A 125 -14.88 -15.03 -3.56
CA VAL A 125 -14.15 -13.76 -3.46
C VAL A 125 -15.03 -12.59 -3.89
N HIS A 126 -15.83 -12.73 -4.95
CA HIS A 126 -16.78 -11.69 -5.37
C HIS A 126 -17.85 -11.41 -4.31
N GLN A 127 -18.39 -12.45 -3.67
CA GLN A 127 -19.37 -12.27 -2.58
C GLN A 127 -18.75 -11.55 -1.38
N ILE A 128 -17.56 -11.96 -0.95
CA ILE A 128 -16.83 -11.30 0.15
C ILE A 128 -16.50 -9.87 -0.24
N PHE A 129 -16.07 -9.62 -1.47
CA PHE A 129 -15.78 -8.29 -1.98
C PHE A 129 -16.98 -7.35 -1.84
N HIS A 130 -18.16 -7.74 -2.33
CA HIS A 130 -19.37 -6.91 -2.23
C HIS A 130 -19.78 -6.65 -0.77
N MET A 131 -19.70 -7.68 0.09
CA MET A 131 -19.97 -7.53 1.52
C MET A 131 -18.97 -6.58 2.18
N LEU A 132 -17.69 -6.68 1.83
CA LEU A 132 -16.62 -5.88 2.40
C LEU A 132 -16.78 -4.42 2.02
N VAL A 133 -16.93 -4.12 0.73
CA VAL A 133 -17.14 -2.75 0.22
C VAL A 133 -18.36 -2.09 0.87
N GLY A 134 -19.45 -2.85 1.08
CA GLY A 134 -20.66 -2.34 1.72
C GLY A 134 -20.49 -1.93 3.19
N LYS A 135 -19.38 -2.29 3.85
CA LYS A 135 -19.07 -1.91 5.24
C LYS A 135 -18.16 -0.68 5.34
N LEU A 136 -17.53 -0.27 4.24
CA LEU A 136 -16.55 0.81 4.22
C LEU A 136 -17.24 2.18 4.03
N LYS A 137 -16.58 3.23 4.51
CA LYS A 137 -17.14 4.59 4.65
C LYS A 137 -16.55 5.60 3.66
N PHE A 138 -16.01 5.11 2.55
CA PHE A 138 -15.48 5.96 1.48
C PHE A 138 -16.58 6.86 0.89
N ILE A 139 -16.17 7.91 0.17
CA ILE A 139 -17.12 8.84 -0.46
C ILE A 139 -17.90 8.07 -1.54
N PRO A 140 -19.25 8.07 -1.52
CA PRO A 140 -20.04 7.39 -2.52
C PRO A 140 -19.61 7.73 -3.95
N MET A 141 -19.58 6.73 -4.83
CA MET A 141 -19.09 6.80 -6.21
C MET A 141 -17.57 6.89 -6.40
N PHE A 142 -16.77 7.27 -5.39
CA PHE A 142 -15.30 7.31 -5.51
C PHE A 142 -14.65 5.97 -5.20
N ILE A 143 -15.08 4.95 -5.94
CA ILE A 143 -14.58 3.58 -5.94
C ILE A 143 -14.09 3.21 -7.34
N PHE A 144 -12.85 2.77 -7.43
CA PHE A 144 -12.23 2.38 -8.70
C PHE A 144 -11.73 0.96 -8.58
N THR A 145 -12.35 0.05 -9.34
CA THR A 145 -12.02 -1.37 -9.32
C THR A 145 -11.45 -1.80 -10.67
N SER A 146 -10.38 -2.58 -10.62
CA SER A 146 -9.78 -3.23 -11.78
C SER A 146 -9.53 -4.70 -11.49
N ASP A 147 -9.77 -5.54 -12.48
CA ASP A 147 -9.48 -6.97 -12.43
C ASP A 147 -8.26 -7.26 -13.30
N VAL A 148 -7.17 -7.68 -12.69
CA VAL A 148 -5.85 -7.86 -13.34
C VAL A 148 -5.26 -9.23 -13.02
N SER A 149 -4.24 -9.65 -13.77
CA SER A 149 -3.49 -10.85 -13.39
C SER A 149 -2.77 -10.62 -12.06
N TYR A 150 -2.56 -11.69 -11.29
CA TYR A 150 -1.79 -11.60 -10.05
C TYR A 150 -0.39 -11.03 -10.28
N PHE A 151 0.25 -11.41 -11.39
CA PHE A 151 1.57 -10.91 -11.76
C PHE A 151 1.55 -9.41 -12.06
N ASP A 152 0.60 -8.93 -12.89
CA ASP A 152 0.52 -7.51 -13.24
C ASP A 152 0.26 -6.65 -12.01
N PHE A 153 -0.52 -7.15 -11.04
CA PHE A 153 -0.69 -6.46 -9.78
C PHE A 153 0.65 -6.34 -9.02
N LEU A 154 1.38 -7.44 -8.83
CA LEU A 154 2.68 -7.40 -8.14
C LEU A 154 3.72 -6.54 -8.86
N TYR A 155 3.68 -6.54 -10.19
CA TYR A 155 4.61 -5.81 -11.06
C TYR A 155 4.14 -4.38 -11.40
N ARG A 156 3.04 -3.89 -10.80
CA ARG A 156 2.38 -2.60 -11.18
C ARG A 156 3.27 -1.37 -11.08
N VAL A 157 4.27 -1.41 -10.20
CA VAL A 157 5.23 -0.31 -10.02
C VAL A 157 6.27 -0.30 -11.16
N GLY A 158 6.46 -1.45 -11.81
CA GLY A 158 7.31 -1.64 -12.97
C GLY A 158 8.79 -1.70 -12.66
N ASP A 159 9.58 -1.53 -13.72
CA ASP A 159 11.03 -1.50 -13.68
C ASP A 159 11.51 -0.03 -13.63
N PHE A 160 12.19 0.34 -12.54
CA PHE A 160 12.78 1.66 -12.35
C PHE A 160 14.20 1.76 -12.91
N ASP A 161 14.84 0.65 -13.27
CA ASP A 161 16.24 0.61 -13.72
C ASP A 161 16.37 0.85 -15.23
N ARG A 162 15.32 1.38 -15.87
CA ARG A 162 15.37 1.67 -17.30
C ARG A 162 16.25 2.89 -17.60
N PRO A 163 17.27 2.75 -18.46
CA PRO A 163 18.22 3.83 -18.77
C PRO A 163 17.63 4.99 -19.57
N ASP A 164 16.38 4.89 -20.05
CA ASP A 164 15.65 5.91 -20.80
C ASP A 164 15.01 6.99 -19.91
N ARG A 165 14.92 6.76 -18.60
CA ARG A 165 14.53 7.76 -17.59
C ARG A 165 15.80 8.46 -17.11
N GLY A 166 16.16 9.55 -17.77
CA GLY A 166 17.43 10.27 -17.57
C GLY A 166 17.86 10.51 -16.11
N SER A 167 19.17 10.66 -15.91
CA SER A 167 19.96 10.77 -14.66
C SER A 167 19.27 10.43 -13.34
N LEU A 168 19.86 9.52 -12.56
CA LEU A 168 19.59 9.28 -11.12
C LEU A 168 19.29 10.59 -10.38
N GLN A 169 18.02 10.96 -10.25
CA GLN A 169 17.61 12.13 -9.48
C GLN A 169 17.81 11.82 -7.99
N ALA A 170 18.07 12.84 -7.19
CA ALA A 170 18.11 12.67 -5.74
C ALA A 170 16.70 12.30 -5.25
N HIS A 171 16.60 11.23 -4.45
CA HIS A 171 15.35 10.76 -3.86
C HIS A 171 15.39 10.96 -2.34
N PRO A 172 15.01 12.15 -1.82
CA PRO A 172 15.05 12.45 -0.39
C PRO A 172 13.88 11.79 0.35
N TRP A 173 13.80 10.46 0.32
CA TRP A 173 12.72 9.71 0.94
C TRP A 173 12.83 9.72 2.47
N LEU A 174 11.67 9.84 3.12
CA LEU A 174 11.52 9.73 4.55
C LEU A 174 10.60 8.55 4.86
N VAL A 175 11.15 7.50 5.49
CA VAL A 175 10.40 6.30 5.88
C VAL A 175 10.32 6.24 7.40
N LEU A 176 9.11 6.19 7.95
CA LEU A 176 8.84 6.26 9.38
C LEU A 176 7.90 5.14 9.83
N PHE A 177 8.16 4.58 11.00
CA PHE A 177 7.16 3.81 11.76
C PHE A 177 6.58 4.68 12.86
N ILE A 178 5.25 4.82 12.88
CA ILE A 178 4.54 5.68 13.82
C ILE A 178 3.62 4.81 14.67
N PRO A 179 3.62 4.94 16.01
CA PRO A 179 2.69 4.22 16.86
C PRO A 179 1.24 4.54 16.49
N GLY A 180 0.36 3.53 16.47
CA GLY A 180 -1.06 3.73 16.17
C GLY A 180 -1.74 4.76 17.07
N SER A 181 -1.29 4.89 18.33
CA SER A 181 -1.78 5.92 19.27
C SER A 181 -1.47 7.35 18.84
N GLN A 182 -0.49 7.57 17.97
CA GLN A 182 -0.08 8.89 17.48
C GLN A 182 -0.60 9.21 16.08
N LYS A 183 -1.34 8.31 15.44
CA LYS A 183 -1.83 8.48 14.05
C LYS A 183 -2.61 9.78 13.84
N ASN A 184 -3.46 10.17 14.80
CA ASN A 184 -4.26 11.39 14.73
C ASN A 184 -3.40 12.66 14.85
N ASN A 185 -2.41 12.66 15.75
CA ASN A 185 -1.47 13.78 15.87
C ASN A 185 -0.59 13.89 14.62
N PHE A 186 -0.09 12.76 14.11
CA PHE A 186 0.70 12.74 12.89
C PHE A 186 -0.11 13.23 11.68
N ASN A 187 -1.38 12.82 11.56
CA ASN A 187 -2.26 13.35 10.54
C ASN A 187 -2.42 14.87 10.65
N LYS A 188 -2.76 15.36 11.85
CA LYS A 188 -3.00 16.79 12.09
C LYS A 188 -1.79 17.65 11.71
N TYR A 189 -0.59 17.25 12.10
CA TYR A 189 0.60 18.09 11.93
C TYR A 189 1.35 17.83 10.63
N VAL A 190 1.36 16.58 10.14
CA VAL A 190 2.13 16.18 8.95
C VAL A 190 1.23 15.99 7.75
N LEU A 191 0.32 15.01 7.78
CA LEU A 191 -0.41 14.60 6.57
C LEU A 191 -1.39 15.67 6.04
N ALA A 192 -2.21 16.22 6.94
CA ALA A 192 -3.18 17.26 6.63
C ALA A 192 -2.64 18.68 6.91
N GLY A 193 -1.56 18.78 7.68
CA GLY A 193 -0.93 20.05 8.05
C GLY A 193 0.18 20.46 7.09
N LEU A 194 1.31 19.76 7.16
CA LEU A 194 2.52 20.09 6.40
C LEU A 194 2.43 19.70 4.91
N LEU A 195 2.00 18.49 4.58
CA LEU A 195 2.08 17.99 3.19
C LEU A 195 1.38 18.90 2.16
N PRO A 196 0.18 19.44 2.41
CA PRO A 196 -0.45 20.37 1.47
C PRO A 196 0.38 21.64 1.23
N THR A 197 1.18 22.08 2.21
CA THR A 197 2.01 23.29 2.08
C THR A 197 3.31 23.08 1.30
N LEU A 198 3.73 21.82 1.09
CA LEU A 198 5.02 21.50 0.45
C LEU A 198 5.04 21.69 -1.08
N GLY A 199 3.96 22.19 -1.69
CA GLY A 199 3.90 22.36 -3.14
C GLY A 199 3.97 21.02 -3.88
N HIS A 200 4.78 20.94 -4.94
CA HIS A 200 4.89 19.73 -5.75
C HIS A 200 5.62 18.62 -5.00
N ALA A 201 4.89 17.63 -4.49
CA ALA A 201 5.50 16.35 -4.12
C ALA A 201 5.77 15.54 -5.40
N PRO A 202 6.98 14.99 -5.58
CA PRO A 202 7.33 14.25 -6.80
C PRO A 202 6.59 12.90 -6.89
N THR A 203 6.06 12.39 -5.77
CA THR A 203 5.36 11.11 -5.67
C THR A 203 4.21 11.21 -4.66
N ILE A 204 3.30 10.23 -4.70
CA ILE A 204 2.22 10.12 -3.72
C ILE A 204 2.75 9.61 -2.37
N PRO A 205 2.47 10.30 -1.24
CA PRO A 205 2.82 9.80 0.10
C PRO A 205 2.04 8.55 0.49
N LEU A 206 2.73 7.57 1.06
CA LEU A 206 2.16 6.32 1.60
C LEU A 206 1.84 6.46 3.08
N PHE A 207 0.68 5.95 3.49
CA PHE A 207 0.30 5.82 4.90
C PHE A 207 -0.65 4.63 5.08
N TYR A 208 -0.20 3.62 5.82
CA TYR A 208 -0.99 2.42 6.09
C TYR A 208 -0.58 1.74 7.40
N PRO A 209 -1.51 1.06 8.08
CA PRO A 209 -1.22 0.37 9.33
C PRO A 209 -0.53 -0.97 9.08
N LEU A 210 0.28 -1.38 10.04
CA LEU A 210 0.84 -2.73 10.14
C LEU A 210 0.32 -3.39 11.41
N ASN A 211 0.12 -4.69 11.36
CA ASN A 211 -0.23 -5.46 12.54
C ASN A 211 1.05 -5.85 13.30
N ALA A 212 1.25 -5.30 14.49
CA ALA A 212 2.47 -5.52 15.26
C ALA A 212 2.61 -6.94 15.84
N THR A 213 1.52 -7.72 15.86
CA THR A 213 1.45 -9.02 16.54
C THR A 213 1.24 -10.21 15.59
N LYS A 214 1.51 -10.04 14.29
CA LYS A 214 1.45 -11.14 13.32
C LYS A 214 2.80 -11.78 13.08
#